data_AF-X1CTC7-F1
#
_entry.id   AF-X1CTC7-F1
#
_cell.length_a   1.000
_cell.length_b   1.000
_cell.length_c   1.000
_cell.angle_alpha   90.00
_cell.angle_beta   90.00
_cell.angle_gamma   90.00
#
_symmetry.space_group_name_H-M   'P 1'
#
loop_
_entity.id
_entity.type
_entity.pdbx_description
1 polymer ?
#
loop_
_entity_poly.entity_id
_entity_poly.type
_entity_poly.pdbx_seq_one_letter_code
_entity_poly.pdbx_strand_id
1 'polypeptide(L)'
;IPRMDDLAPGRKEIEVRGIESPDLSFFTPRETKILEDLAFIYRDARAWEISEVTHLPKQPWDITKKKSGENHPIDYLLAIDEKSEISLDIATESLSPR
;
A
#
# COMPACT_ATOMS: atom_id res chain seq x y z
N ILE A 1 3.98 -18.40 -16.64
CA ILE A 1 3.30 -17.19 -16.12
C ILE A 1 2.27 -16.82 -17.18
N PRO A 2 0.96 -16.93 -16.92
CA PRO A 2 -0.03 -16.53 -17.92
C PRO A 2 0.12 -15.03 -18.16
N ARG A 3 0.27 -14.63 -19.42
CA ARG A 3 0.20 -13.21 -19.80
C ARG A 3 -1.22 -12.75 -19.54
N MET A 4 -1.45 -11.95 -18.50
CA MET A 4 -2.77 -11.46 -18.14
C MET A 4 -3.21 -10.31 -19.06
N ASP A 5 -3.44 -10.63 -20.34
CA ASP A 5 -4.50 -9.98 -21.12
C ASP A 5 -5.87 -10.67 -20.86
N ASP A 6 -5.89 -11.74 -20.04
CA ASP A 6 -7.08 -12.56 -19.73
C ASP A 6 -7.90 -12.01 -18.55
N LEU A 7 -8.13 -10.69 -18.49
CA LEU A 7 -9.28 -10.20 -17.73
C LEU A 7 -10.55 -10.77 -18.38
N ALA A 8 -11.43 -11.39 -17.58
CA ALA A 8 -12.70 -11.95 -18.08
C ALA A 8 -13.40 -10.95 -19.03
N PRO A 9 -13.92 -11.41 -20.18
CA PRO A 9 -14.51 -10.52 -21.18
C PRO A 9 -15.69 -9.77 -20.55
N GLY A 10 -15.47 -8.50 -20.18
CA GLY A 10 -16.48 -7.69 -19.51
C GLY A 10 -15.99 -6.68 -18.47
N ARG A 11 -14.77 -6.82 -17.92
CA ARG A 11 -14.21 -5.77 -17.03
C ARG A 11 -13.47 -4.71 -17.84
N LYS A 12 -14.11 -3.57 -18.07
CA LYS A 12 -13.43 -2.36 -18.55
C LYS A 12 -12.69 -1.72 -17.37
N GLU A 13 -11.40 -1.42 -17.54
CA GLU A 13 -10.71 -0.52 -16.63
C GLU A 13 -11.42 0.84 -16.63
N ILE A 14 -11.73 1.36 -15.45
CA ILE A 14 -12.39 2.66 -15.27
C ILE A 14 -11.29 3.69 -15.02
N GLU A 15 -11.19 4.68 -15.90
CA GLU A 15 -10.34 5.85 -15.66
C GLU A 15 -11.05 6.78 -14.67
N VAL A 16 -10.48 6.91 -13.47
CA VAL A 16 -11.01 7.79 -12.42
C VAL A 16 -10.23 9.09 -12.42
N ARG A 17 -10.93 10.23 -12.39
CA ARG A 17 -10.34 11.56 -12.27
C ARG A 17 -10.89 12.25 -11.02
N GLY A 18 -10.01 12.94 -10.30
CA GLY A 18 -10.41 13.74 -9.15
C GLY A 18 -11.37 14.85 -9.59
N ILE A 19 -12.48 15.01 -8.87
CA ILE A 19 -13.48 16.06 -9.13
C ILE A 19 -13.00 17.39 -8.54
N GLU A 20 -12.37 17.32 -7.36
CA GLU A 20 -11.84 18.48 -6.64
C GLU A 20 -10.43 18.17 -6.13
N SER A 21 -9.69 19.21 -5.75
CA SER A 21 -8.39 19.05 -5.10
C SER A 21 -8.58 18.60 -3.65
N PRO A 22 -7.77 17.64 -3.15
CA PRO A 22 -7.88 17.21 -1.77
C PRO A 22 -7.49 18.34 -0.80
N ASP A 23 -8.19 18.42 0.33
CA ASP A 23 -7.77 19.29 1.43
C ASP A 23 -6.57 18.67 2.15
N LEU A 24 -5.41 19.31 2.00
CA LEU A 24 -4.14 18.85 2.57
C LEU A 24 -3.84 19.48 3.94
N SER A 25 -4.72 20.35 4.47
CA SER A 25 -4.47 21.10 5.71
C SER A 25 -4.39 20.21 6.96
N PHE A 26 -4.92 18.98 6.90
CA PHE A 26 -4.86 18.00 7.98
C PHE A 26 -3.52 17.27 8.08
N PHE A 27 -2.67 17.36 7.06
CA PHE A 27 -1.38 16.69 7.01
C PHE A 27 -0.25 17.61 7.44
N THR A 28 0.68 17.07 8.21
CA THR A 28 1.96 17.72 8.49
C THR A 28 2.79 17.83 7.20
N PRO A 29 3.76 18.75 7.12
CA PRO A 29 4.62 18.89 5.93
C PRO A 29 5.33 17.58 5.52
N ARG A 30 5.65 16.73 6.52
CA ARG A 30 6.24 15.41 6.27
C ARG A 30 5.24 14.46 5.64
N GLU A 31 4.01 14.40 6.15
CA GLU A 31 2.96 13.51 5.62
C GLU A 31 2.56 13.92 4.20
N THR A 32 2.43 15.22 3.93
CA THR A 32 2.16 15.72 2.58
C THR A 32 3.23 15.28 1.60
N LYS A 33 4.51 15.43 1.98
CA LYS A 33 5.63 14.98 1.15
C LYS A 33 5.58 13.47 0.87
N ILE A 34 5.27 12.66 1.89
CA ILE A 34 5.12 11.20 1.71
C ILE A 34 3.99 10.89 0.72
N LEU A 35 2.85 11.58 0.82
CA LEU A 35 1.73 11.39 -0.10
C LEU A 35 2.08 11.80 -1.54
N GLU A 36 2.81 12.90 -1.72
CA GLU A 36 3.29 13.35 -3.03
C GLU A 36 4.26 12.33 -3.65
N ASP A 37 5.21 11.83 -2.86
CA ASP A 37 6.17 10.81 -3.30
C ASP A 37 5.46 9.51 -3.70
N LEU A 38 4.49 9.06 -2.90
CA LEU A 38 3.67 7.88 -3.22
C LEU A 38 2.86 8.08 -4.50
N ALA A 39 2.18 9.22 -4.64
CA ALA A 39 1.40 9.54 -5.84
C ALA A 39 2.28 9.57 -7.10
N PHE A 40 3.52 10.07 -6.98
CA PHE A 40 4.49 10.07 -8.06
C PHE A 40 4.97 8.65 -8.42
N ILE A 41 5.37 7.85 -7.42
CA ILE A 41 5.86 6.47 -7.62
C ILE A 41 4.82 5.58 -8.29
N TYR A 42 3.56 5.69 -7.86
CA TYR A 42 2.46 4.84 -8.34
C TYR A 42 1.65 5.47 -9.48
N ARG A 43 2.10 6.60 -10.06
CA ARG A 43 1.34 7.33 -11.10
C ARG A 43 0.91 6.46 -12.27
N ASP A 44 1.81 5.60 -12.72
CA ASP A 44 1.63 4.77 -13.91
C ASP A 44 1.27 3.31 -13.54
N ALA A 45 1.09 3.01 -12.26
CA ALA A 45 0.74 1.68 -11.77
C ALA A 45 -0.73 1.36 -12.05
N ARG A 46 -0.97 0.21 -12.67
CA ARG A 46 -2.33 -0.28 -12.96
C ARG A 46 -2.96 -0.89 -11.72
N ALA A 47 -4.29 -0.82 -11.65
CA ALA A 47 -5.04 -1.35 -10.51
C ALA A 47 -4.76 -2.84 -10.25
N TRP A 48 -4.56 -3.64 -11.30
CA TRP A 48 -4.23 -5.07 -11.17
C TRP A 48 -2.81 -5.30 -10.64
N GLU A 49 -1.83 -4.46 -11.01
CA GLU A 49 -0.45 -4.54 -10.52
C GLU A 49 -0.43 -4.28 -9.01
N ILE A 50 -1.16 -3.25 -8.57
CA ILE A 50 -1.32 -2.94 -7.14
C ILE A 50 -2.01 -4.10 -6.41
N SER A 51 -3.05 -4.68 -7.01
CA SER A 51 -3.80 -5.81 -6.43
C SER A 51 -2.95 -7.07 -6.32
N GLU A 52 -2.09 -7.36 -7.29
CA GLU A 52 -1.22 -8.53 -7.28
C GLU A 52 -0.16 -8.41 -6.18
N VAL A 53 0.49 -7.25 -6.07
CA VAL A 53 1.56 -7.01 -5.08
C VAL A 53 1.04 -7.13 -3.65
N THR A 54 -0.19 -6.68 -3.38
CA THR A 54 -0.81 -6.77 -2.04
C THR A 54 -1.11 -8.21 -1.61
N HIS A 55 -1.19 -9.16 -2.55
CA HIS A 55 -1.50 -10.57 -2.27
C HIS A 55 -0.28 -11.50 -2.39
N LEU A 56 0.93 -10.94 -2.45
CA LEU A 56 2.15 -11.74 -2.53
C LEU A 56 2.34 -12.62 -1.28
N PRO A 57 2.86 -13.85 -1.44
CA PRO A 57 3.07 -14.76 -0.33
C PRO A 57 4.15 -14.20 0.62
N LYS A 58 3.97 -14.45 1.92
CA LYS A 58 4.86 -14.01 3.01
C LYS A 58 4.98 -12.49 3.17
N GLN A 59 4.11 -11.71 2.53
CA GLN A 59 3.97 -10.28 2.78
C GLN A 59 3.01 -10.02 3.96
N PRO A 60 3.01 -8.81 4.56
CA PRO A 60 2.20 -8.50 5.74
C PRO A 60 0.73 -8.91 5.62
N TRP A 61 0.11 -8.70 4.45
CA TRP A 61 -1.27 -9.12 4.17
C TRP A 61 -1.46 -10.65 4.28
N ASP A 62 -0.62 -11.43 3.58
CA ASP A 62 -0.67 -12.91 3.61
C ASP A 62 -0.41 -13.44 5.03
N ILE A 63 0.54 -12.84 5.75
CA ILE A 63 0.86 -13.19 7.14
C ILE A 63 -0.34 -12.95 8.04
N THR A 64 -0.95 -11.76 7.99
CA THR A 64 -2.13 -11.41 8.80
C THR A 64 -3.30 -12.33 8.47
N LYS A 65 -3.60 -12.55 7.18
CA LYS A 65 -4.68 -13.43 6.76
C LYS A 65 -4.51 -14.85 7.28
N LYS A 66 -3.29 -15.40 7.26
CA LYS A 66 -3.00 -16.76 7.74
C LYS A 66 -3.02 -16.88 9.26
N LYS A 67 -2.57 -15.85 9.99
CA LYS A 67 -2.46 -15.88 11.45
C LYS A 67 -3.75 -15.50 12.16
N SER A 68 -4.43 -14.46 11.66
CA SER A 68 -5.56 -13.80 12.33
C SER A 68 -6.87 -13.93 11.57
N GLY A 69 -6.82 -14.25 10.28
CA GLY A 69 -7.98 -14.30 9.40
C GLY A 69 -8.19 -13.02 8.61
N GLU A 70 -9.26 -12.98 7.81
CA GLU A 70 -9.60 -11.81 7.00
C GLU A 70 -10.11 -10.65 7.88
N ASN A 71 -9.98 -9.41 7.38
CA ASN A 71 -10.42 -8.17 8.05
C ASN A 71 -9.75 -7.87 9.41
N HIS A 72 -8.57 -8.42 9.66
CA HIS A 72 -7.78 -8.09 10.84
C HIS A 72 -6.78 -6.96 10.55
N PRO A 73 -6.46 -6.12 11.55
CA PRO A 73 -5.41 -5.12 11.41
C PRO A 73 -4.08 -5.75 10.98
N ILE A 74 -3.40 -5.10 10.04
CA ILE A 74 -2.08 -5.52 9.58
C ILE A 74 -1.05 -4.87 10.48
N ASP A 75 -0.16 -5.69 11.04
CA ASP A 75 0.98 -5.19 11.81
C ASP A 75 2.00 -4.59 10.85
N TYR A 76 2.16 -3.26 10.89
CA TYR A 76 3.08 -2.51 10.05
C TYR A 76 4.55 -2.90 10.27
N LEU A 77 4.89 -3.44 11.45
CA LEU A 77 6.25 -3.90 11.73
C LEU A 77 6.64 -5.10 10.86
N LEU A 78 5.66 -5.86 10.32
CA LEU A 78 5.92 -6.95 9.38
C LEU A 78 6.50 -6.46 8.04
N ALA A 79 6.41 -5.16 7.74
CA ALA A 79 6.97 -4.58 6.53
C ALA A 79 8.45 -4.18 6.68
N ILE A 80 9.01 -4.23 7.90
CA ILE A 80 10.42 -3.91 8.13
C ILE A 80 11.27 -5.16 7.88
N ASP A 81 12.21 -5.05 6.94
CA ASP A 81 13.17 -6.10 6.61
C ASP A 81 14.61 -5.57 6.59
N GLU A 82 15.57 -6.41 6.20
CA GLU A 82 17.00 -6.05 6.13
C GLU A 82 17.32 -4.96 5.10
N LYS A 83 16.40 -4.68 4.16
CA LYS A 83 16.55 -3.66 3.12
C LYS A 83 15.90 -2.34 3.52
N SER A 84 15.15 -2.31 4.63
CA SER A 84 14.54 -1.09 5.14
C SER A 84 15.59 -0.08 5.58
N GLU A 85 15.36 1.20 5.26
CA GLU A 85 16.22 2.31 5.71
C GLU A 85 16.10 2.59 7.22
N ILE A 86 15.08 2.03 7.87
CA ILE A 86 14.72 2.27 9.27
C ILE A 86 14.76 0.95 10.04
N SER A 87 15.30 0.99 11.25
CA SER A 87 15.34 -0.17 12.15
C SER A 87 13.97 -0.43 12.80
N LEU A 88 13.78 -1.68 13.24
CA LEU A 88 12.58 -2.09 13.95
C LEU A 88 12.31 -1.25 15.21
N ASP A 89 13.37 -0.86 15.94
CA ASP A 89 13.26 -0.06 17.17
C ASP A 89 12.68 1.32 16.88
N ILE A 90 13.18 2.01 15.85
CA ILE A 90 12.69 3.34 15.45
C ILE A 90 11.24 3.25 14.95
N ALA A 91 10.92 2.21 14.18
CA ALA A 91 9.56 1.98 13.70
C ALA A 91 8.58 1.77 14.88
N THR A 92 9.00 1.03 15.90
CA THR A 92 8.19 0.75 17.10
C THR A 92 7.96 2.02 17.92
N GLU A 93 8.99 2.86 18.09
CA GLU A 93 8.86 4.16 18.74
C GLU A 93 7.86 5.06 18.00
N SER A 94 7.91 5.10 16.67
CA SER A 94 6.98 5.89 15.86
C SER A 94 5.52 5.46 15.96
N LEU A 95 5.26 4.18 16.23
CA LEU A 95 3.91 3.64 16.41
C LEU A 95 3.39 3.81 17.84
N SER A 96 4.27 4.17 18.78
CA SER A 96 3.87 4.40 20.17
C SER A 96 3.02 5.68 20.25
N PRO A 97 1.86 5.65 20.92
CA PRO A 97 1.03 6.84 21.07
C PRO A 97 1.83 7.93 21.80
N ARG A 98 1.80 9.14 21.23
CA ARG A 98 2.38 10.34 21.84
C ARG A 98 1.51 10.90 22.95
#